data_AF-A0A7W1HL58-F1
#
_entry.id   AF-A0A7W1HL58-F1
#
_cell.length_a   1.000
_cell.length_b   1.000
_cell.length_c   1.000
_cell.angle_alpha   90.00
_cell.angle_beta   90.00
_cell.angle_gamma   90.00
#
_symmetry.space_group_name_H-M   'P 1'
#
loop_
_entity.id
_entity.type
_entity.pdbx_description
1 polymer ?
#
loop_
_entity_poly.entity_id
_entity_poly.type
_entity_poly.pdbx_seq_one_letter_code
_entity_poly.pdbx_strand_id
1 'polypeptide(L)'
;LSADTTLKLYAPGSNGLIEFISNVTLGGNSAKIIAAETVTIFDGVVVTIGGQLPADVYTGFEGGEVPKANYTGFGGNGSTTGTFAGAGANNPQPIEDAPPFDEAPFVPKAVASGTGATGGGTSTSVVNGRGGKRVPAINIGNTGDLLALLDGAAAGPDGKITLSASTGASRNSNGIRSPGRMSPTRVSLENRTTNSLGGRRPLP
;
A
#
# COMPACT_ATOMS: atom_id res chain seq x y z
N LEU A 1 -24.86 -2.39 -17.75
CA LEU A 1 -23.40 -2.53 -17.52
C LEU A 1 -23.19 -2.96 -16.07
N SER A 2 -22.39 -4.01 -15.82
CA SER A 2 -22.05 -4.50 -14.48
C SER A 2 -20.57 -4.85 -14.46
N ALA A 3 -19.86 -4.46 -13.40
CA ALA A 3 -18.45 -4.78 -13.18
C ALA A 3 -18.31 -5.57 -11.87
N ASP A 4 -17.30 -6.42 -11.75
CA ASP A 4 -17.13 -7.30 -10.58
C ASP A 4 -16.46 -6.60 -9.38
N THR A 5 -15.78 -5.46 -9.60
CA THR A 5 -15.12 -4.67 -8.54
C THR A 5 -15.36 -3.16 -8.66
N THR A 6 -15.14 -2.58 -9.84
CA THR A 6 -15.35 -1.14 -10.11
C THR A 6 -15.87 -0.90 -11.52
N LEU A 7 -16.88 -0.05 -11.68
CA LEU A 7 -17.35 0.44 -12.97
C LEU A 7 -16.88 1.88 -13.13
N LYS A 8 -16.11 2.13 -14.19
CA LYS A 8 -15.47 3.41 -14.48
C LYS A 8 -16.02 3.98 -15.80
N LEU A 9 -16.57 5.19 -15.77
CA LEU A 9 -16.90 5.98 -16.96
C LEU A 9 -15.93 7.16 -17.02
N TYR A 10 -15.05 7.17 -18.02
CA TYR A 10 -13.92 8.08 -18.07
C TYR A 10 -13.86 8.82 -19.40
N ALA A 11 -13.80 10.14 -19.32
CA ALA A 11 -13.40 11.03 -20.39
C ALA A 11 -12.40 12.07 -19.84
N PRO A 12 -11.20 11.65 -19.39
CA PRO A 12 -10.20 12.56 -18.83
C PRO A 12 -9.55 13.36 -19.95
N GLY A 13 -9.82 14.65 -19.99
CA GLY A 13 -9.25 15.60 -20.94
C GLY A 13 -9.94 16.94 -20.76
N SER A 14 -9.29 18.04 -21.12
CA SER A 14 -9.82 19.39 -20.88
C SER A 14 -11.13 19.73 -21.61
N ASN A 15 -11.61 18.84 -22.50
CA ASN A 15 -12.91 18.90 -23.18
C ASN A 15 -13.70 17.60 -22.99
N GLY A 16 -13.35 16.80 -22.00
CA GLY A 16 -13.95 15.50 -21.75
C GLY A 16 -15.41 15.63 -21.31
N LEU A 17 -16.29 14.90 -21.97
CA LEU A 17 -17.73 15.03 -21.78
C LEU A 17 -18.37 13.66 -21.57
N ILE A 18 -19.21 13.56 -20.55
CA ILE A 18 -20.12 12.43 -20.34
C ILE A 18 -21.54 12.96 -20.28
N GLU A 19 -22.39 12.52 -21.21
CA GLU A 19 -23.80 12.90 -21.27
C GLU A 19 -24.71 11.69 -21.08
N PHE A 20 -25.60 11.78 -20.11
CA PHE A 20 -26.69 10.83 -19.94
C PHE A 20 -27.95 11.40 -20.61
N ILE A 21 -28.23 10.87 -21.80
CA ILE A 21 -29.34 11.34 -22.65
C ILE A 21 -30.63 10.53 -22.47
N SER A 22 -30.56 9.46 -21.69
CA SER A 22 -31.66 8.53 -21.42
C SER A 22 -31.46 7.89 -20.06
N ASN A 23 -32.53 7.31 -19.51
CA ASN A 23 -32.45 6.58 -18.25
C ASN A 23 -31.44 5.43 -18.33
N VAL A 24 -30.50 5.39 -17.39
CA VAL A 24 -29.41 4.40 -17.36
C VAL A 24 -29.33 3.80 -15.97
N THR A 25 -29.12 2.48 -15.89
CA THR A 25 -28.76 1.81 -14.64
C THR A 25 -27.30 1.39 -14.67
N LEU A 26 -26.51 1.95 -13.77
CA LEU A 26 -25.15 1.50 -13.46
C LEU A 26 -25.26 0.43 -12.38
N GLY A 27 -25.42 -0.83 -12.80
CA GLY A 27 -25.74 -1.96 -11.93
C GLY A 27 -24.52 -2.65 -11.31
N GLY A 28 -24.78 -3.72 -10.56
CA GLY A 28 -23.77 -4.50 -9.85
C GLY A 28 -23.35 -3.88 -8.51
N ASN A 29 -22.71 -4.67 -7.65
CA ASN A 29 -22.26 -4.25 -6.32
C ASN A 29 -20.89 -3.54 -6.31
N SER A 30 -20.35 -3.23 -7.50
CA SER A 30 -19.09 -2.54 -7.67
C SER A 30 -19.15 -1.07 -7.24
N ALA A 31 -18.01 -0.49 -6.87
CA ALA A 31 -17.88 0.97 -6.80
C ALA A 31 -18.14 1.59 -8.18
N LYS A 32 -18.70 2.80 -8.23
CA LYS A 32 -18.99 3.53 -9.47
C LYS A 32 -18.19 4.82 -9.49
N ILE A 33 -17.41 5.04 -10.53
CA ILE A 33 -16.64 6.26 -10.73
C ILE A 33 -17.03 6.88 -12.07
N ILE A 34 -17.40 8.15 -12.05
CA ILE A 34 -17.73 8.97 -13.21
C ILE A 34 -16.74 10.15 -13.24
N ALA A 35 -15.85 10.17 -14.22
CA ALA A 35 -14.79 11.18 -14.31
C ALA A 35 -14.71 11.80 -15.71
N ALA A 36 -15.01 13.10 -15.82
CA ALA A 36 -14.94 13.88 -17.07
C ALA A 36 -14.85 15.37 -16.77
N GLU A 37 -14.36 16.20 -17.69
CA GLU A 37 -14.35 17.67 -17.49
C GLU A 37 -15.76 18.20 -17.24
N THR A 38 -16.75 17.67 -17.97
CA THR A 38 -18.17 17.98 -17.78
C THR A 38 -19.00 16.71 -17.74
N VAL A 39 -19.90 16.62 -16.76
CA VAL A 39 -20.90 15.56 -16.66
C VAL A 39 -22.28 16.20 -16.73
N THR A 40 -23.09 15.76 -17.70
CA THR A 40 -24.46 16.24 -17.87
C THR A 40 -25.44 15.08 -17.77
N ILE A 41 -26.48 15.24 -16.95
CA ILE A 41 -27.66 14.37 -17.00
C ILE A 41 -28.78 15.22 -17.57
N PHE A 42 -29.30 14.88 -18.76
CA PHE A 42 -30.31 15.72 -19.41
C PHE A 42 -31.64 15.74 -18.65
N ASP A 43 -32.49 16.71 -18.99
CA ASP A 43 -33.77 16.92 -18.33
C ASP A 43 -34.65 15.68 -18.35
N GLY A 44 -35.24 15.37 -17.18
CA GLY A 44 -36.07 14.18 -16.98
C GLY A 44 -35.31 12.84 -17.04
N VAL A 45 -33.98 12.83 -17.18
CA VAL A 45 -33.17 11.62 -17.17
C VAL A 45 -32.79 11.23 -15.75
N VAL A 46 -32.97 9.94 -15.43
CA VAL A 46 -32.57 9.33 -14.16
C VAL A 46 -31.44 8.33 -14.39
N VAL A 47 -30.31 8.58 -13.74
CA VAL A 47 -29.18 7.63 -13.67
C VAL A 47 -29.26 6.86 -12.36
N THR A 48 -29.65 5.59 -12.43
CA THR A 48 -29.81 4.73 -11.26
C THR A 48 -28.48 4.09 -10.90
N ILE A 49 -27.98 4.38 -9.70
CA ILE A 49 -26.80 3.74 -9.12
C ILE A 49 -27.25 2.50 -8.34
N GLY A 50 -26.95 1.32 -8.88
CA GLY A 50 -27.23 0.04 -8.23
C GLY A 50 -26.16 -0.33 -7.19
N GLY A 51 -26.54 -1.18 -6.23
CA GLY A 51 -25.70 -1.56 -5.10
C GLY A 51 -25.98 -0.70 -3.86
N GLN A 52 -25.12 -0.83 -2.84
CA GLN A 52 -25.26 -0.06 -1.58
C GLN A 52 -24.44 1.23 -1.56
N LEU A 53 -23.43 1.36 -2.42
CA LEU A 53 -22.52 2.50 -2.41
C LEU A 53 -22.94 3.57 -3.43
N PRO A 54 -22.94 4.87 -3.06
CA PRO A 54 -23.14 5.96 -4.00
C PRO A 54 -22.00 6.00 -5.04
N ALA A 55 -22.25 6.66 -6.17
CA ALA A 55 -21.21 6.92 -7.17
C ALA A 55 -20.29 8.07 -6.76
N ASP A 56 -19.00 7.93 -7.05
CA ASP A 56 -18.04 9.03 -6.97
C ASP A 56 -18.01 9.77 -8.31
N VAL A 57 -18.14 11.10 -8.24
CA VAL A 57 -18.21 11.99 -9.41
C VAL A 57 -17.04 12.95 -9.37
N TYR A 58 -16.29 13.02 -10.47
CA TYR A 58 -15.13 13.89 -10.62
C TYR A 58 -15.31 14.77 -11.85
N THR A 59 -15.32 16.09 -11.65
CA THR A 59 -15.55 17.08 -12.73
C THR A 59 -14.57 18.23 -12.69
N GLY A 60 -14.46 18.96 -13.81
CA GLY A 60 -13.87 20.29 -13.78
C GLY A 60 -14.70 21.25 -12.93
N PHE A 61 -14.11 22.38 -12.55
CA PHE A 61 -14.76 23.44 -11.77
C PHE A 61 -14.65 24.78 -12.50
N GLU A 62 -15.75 25.50 -12.55
CA GLU A 62 -15.79 26.89 -13.01
C GLU A 62 -15.49 27.82 -11.84
N GLY A 63 -14.50 28.70 -12.04
CA GLY A 63 -14.04 29.62 -10.99
C GLY A 63 -13.46 28.94 -9.75
N GLY A 64 -13.21 27.62 -9.79
CA GLY A 64 -12.73 26.82 -8.65
C GLY A 64 -13.79 26.48 -7.61
N GLU A 65 -15.04 26.91 -7.79
CA GLU A 65 -16.11 26.74 -6.78
C GLU A 65 -17.31 25.95 -7.31
N VAL A 66 -17.67 26.14 -8.57
CA VAL A 66 -18.87 25.53 -9.15
C VAL A 66 -18.47 24.29 -9.96
N PRO A 67 -18.93 23.08 -9.60
CA PRO A 67 -18.63 21.90 -10.39
C PRO A 67 -19.33 21.97 -11.75
N LYS A 68 -18.63 21.48 -12.79
CA LYS A 68 -19.19 21.23 -14.14
C LYS A 68 -20.00 19.94 -14.17
N ALA A 69 -20.88 19.80 -13.18
CA ALA A 69 -21.76 18.68 -12.93
C ALA A 69 -23.21 19.14 -13.14
N ASN A 70 -23.66 19.09 -14.40
CA ASN A 70 -24.93 19.62 -14.87
C ASN A 70 -26.07 18.63 -14.60
N TYR A 71 -26.54 18.62 -13.36
CA TYR A 71 -27.69 17.85 -12.87
C TYR A 71 -28.20 18.38 -11.53
N THR A 72 -29.39 17.95 -11.13
CA THR A 72 -30.04 18.33 -9.87
C THR A 72 -29.73 17.32 -8.75
N GLY A 73 -29.45 17.84 -7.55
CA GLY A 73 -29.16 17.03 -6.36
C GLY A 73 -27.73 16.52 -6.32
N PHE A 74 -27.34 15.88 -5.21
CA PHE A 74 -26.03 15.22 -5.03
C PHE A 74 -24.82 16.09 -5.40
N GLY A 75 -24.89 17.39 -5.07
CA GLY A 75 -23.82 18.35 -5.35
C GLY A 75 -23.70 18.81 -6.82
N GLY A 76 -24.62 18.43 -7.70
CA GLY A 76 -24.72 19.02 -9.04
C GLY A 76 -25.10 20.50 -9.00
N ASN A 77 -24.80 21.24 -10.06
CA ASN A 77 -25.02 22.68 -10.13
C ASN A 77 -26.48 23.09 -10.46
N GLY A 78 -27.37 22.12 -10.68
CA GLY A 78 -28.80 22.36 -10.95
C GLY A 78 -29.12 22.91 -12.34
N SER A 79 -28.16 22.93 -13.27
CA SER A 79 -28.40 23.44 -14.64
C SER A 79 -29.40 22.59 -15.44
N THR A 80 -29.65 21.34 -15.05
CA THR A 80 -30.66 20.46 -15.63
C THR A 80 -31.47 19.79 -14.52
N THR A 81 -32.65 19.28 -14.88
CA THR A 81 -33.54 18.50 -14.00
C THR A 81 -33.19 17.01 -13.92
N GLY A 82 -32.21 16.55 -14.70
CA GLY A 82 -31.69 15.19 -14.60
C GLY A 82 -31.08 14.92 -13.22
N THR A 83 -31.08 13.65 -12.77
CA THR A 83 -30.61 13.32 -11.41
C THR A 83 -30.11 11.87 -11.27
N PHE A 84 -29.44 11.60 -10.15
CA PHE A 84 -29.11 10.26 -9.71
C PHE A 84 -30.23 9.63 -8.87
N ALA A 85 -30.36 8.31 -8.92
CA ALA A 85 -31.27 7.53 -8.08
C ALA A 85 -30.57 6.29 -7.50
N GLY A 86 -31.31 5.49 -6.71
CA GLY A 86 -30.76 4.32 -6.03
C GLY A 86 -29.85 4.74 -4.88
N ALA A 87 -28.61 4.27 -4.86
CA ALA A 87 -27.62 4.71 -3.88
C ALA A 87 -27.21 6.19 -4.07
N GLY A 88 -27.55 6.81 -5.19
CA GLY A 88 -27.25 8.22 -5.47
C GLY A 88 -25.77 8.45 -5.79
N ALA A 89 -25.31 9.69 -5.62
CA ALA A 89 -23.93 10.09 -5.84
C ALA A 89 -23.38 10.91 -4.66
N ASN A 90 -22.06 10.88 -4.49
CA ASN A 90 -21.35 11.80 -3.62
C ASN A 90 -21.23 13.18 -4.30
N ASN A 91 -20.97 14.22 -3.51
CA ASN A 91 -20.72 15.56 -4.06
C ASN A 91 -19.52 15.53 -5.02
N PRO A 92 -19.61 16.21 -6.18
CA PRO A 92 -18.52 16.26 -7.14
C PRO A 92 -17.21 16.71 -6.51
N GLN A 93 -16.14 16.00 -6.85
CA GLN A 93 -14.76 16.36 -6.49
C GLN A 93 -14.02 16.88 -7.74
N PRO A 94 -12.92 17.64 -7.57
CA PRO A 94 -12.12 18.09 -8.69
C PRO A 94 -11.60 16.93 -9.55
N ILE A 95 -11.55 17.12 -10.87
CA ILE A 95 -11.12 16.08 -11.82
C ILE A 95 -9.66 15.63 -11.58
N GLU A 96 -8.83 16.50 -11.02
CA GLU A 96 -7.46 16.19 -10.60
C GLU A 96 -7.38 15.19 -9.43
N ASP A 97 -8.46 15.03 -8.65
CA ASP A 97 -8.57 14.03 -7.58
C ASP A 97 -9.16 12.71 -8.08
N ALA A 98 -9.56 12.64 -9.37
CA ALA A 98 -10.07 11.41 -9.95
C ALA A 98 -9.00 10.31 -9.86
N PRO A 99 -9.35 9.10 -9.41
CA PRO A 99 -8.42 7.99 -9.46
C PRO A 99 -8.01 7.74 -10.92
N PRO A 100 -6.81 7.19 -11.18
CA PRO A 100 -6.42 6.79 -12.52
C PRO A 100 -7.45 5.84 -13.15
N PHE A 101 -7.67 5.94 -14.47
CA PHE A 101 -8.53 4.99 -15.20
C PHE A 101 -8.03 3.57 -14.98
N ASP A 102 -6.75 3.36 -15.27
CA ASP A 102 -5.98 2.18 -14.92
C ASP A 102 -5.34 2.40 -13.55
N GLU A 103 -6.08 2.13 -12.49
CA GLU A 103 -5.39 1.77 -11.25
C GLU A 103 -4.79 0.39 -11.48
N ALA A 104 -3.46 0.33 -11.61
CA ALA A 104 -2.78 -0.81 -11.01
C ALA A 104 -3.26 -0.88 -9.55
N PRO A 105 -3.59 -2.08 -9.03
CA PRO A 105 -4.23 -2.21 -7.73
C PRO A 105 -3.45 -1.42 -6.65
N PHE A 106 -4.10 -0.38 -6.10
CA PHE A 106 -3.70 0.47 -4.96
C PHE A 106 -2.22 0.90 -4.88
N VAL A 107 -1.94 2.19 -5.12
CA VAL A 107 -0.79 2.90 -4.54
C VAL A 107 -1.30 3.93 -3.51
N PRO A 108 -1.23 3.67 -2.19
CA PRO A 108 -1.71 4.63 -1.21
C PRO A 108 -0.84 5.91 -1.18
N LYS A 109 -1.53 7.06 -1.23
CA LYS A 109 -1.01 8.43 -1.03
C LYS A 109 -0.29 8.50 0.32
N ALA A 110 0.99 8.84 0.32
CA ALA A 110 1.81 8.94 1.52
C ALA A 110 1.19 9.92 2.54
N VAL A 111 0.69 9.39 3.66
CA VAL A 111 0.38 10.21 4.84
C VAL A 111 1.71 10.61 5.49
N ALA A 112 1.93 11.91 5.67
CA ALA A 112 3.12 12.42 6.31
C ALA A 112 3.27 11.79 7.70
N SER A 113 4.41 11.14 7.92
CA SER A 113 4.75 10.41 9.13
C SER A 113 4.75 11.35 10.34
N GLY A 114 3.71 11.25 11.17
CA GLY A 114 3.80 11.59 12.58
C GLY A 114 4.73 10.59 13.28
N THR A 115 5.80 11.12 13.84
CA THR A 115 6.86 10.43 14.59
C THR A 115 6.31 9.44 15.62
N GLY A 116 6.68 8.17 15.51
CA GLY A 116 6.29 7.15 16.50
C GLY A 116 6.75 5.74 16.11
N ALA A 117 8.04 5.47 16.27
CA ALA A 117 8.65 4.18 15.99
C ALA A 117 8.11 3.06 16.90
N THR A 118 7.58 1.97 16.34
CA THR A 118 7.77 0.59 16.84
C THR A 118 7.24 -0.47 15.85
N GLY A 119 8.06 -1.44 15.43
CA GLY A 119 7.60 -2.77 15.00
C GLY A 119 7.44 -3.02 13.50
N GLY A 120 7.79 -4.24 13.08
CA GLY A 120 7.53 -4.77 11.74
C GLY A 120 8.75 -5.33 11.02
N GLY A 121 9.41 -6.34 11.59
CA GLY A 121 10.51 -7.02 10.91
C GLY A 121 10.06 -7.65 9.58
N THR A 122 10.77 -7.31 8.51
CA THR A 122 10.69 -7.92 7.18
C THR A 122 10.79 -9.44 7.29
N SER A 123 9.70 -10.17 7.06
CA SER A 123 9.68 -11.64 7.15
C SER A 123 10.31 -12.28 5.91
N THR A 124 11.63 -12.13 5.76
CA THR A 124 12.43 -12.87 4.78
C THR A 124 12.76 -14.25 5.34
N SER A 125 12.41 -15.30 4.61
CA SER A 125 12.63 -16.68 5.05
C SER A 125 13.51 -17.43 4.07
N VAL A 126 14.23 -18.43 4.56
CA VAL A 126 15.00 -19.35 3.73
C VAL A 126 14.16 -20.61 3.53
N VAL A 127 13.75 -20.88 2.29
CA VAL A 127 12.93 -22.05 1.95
C VAL A 127 13.79 -23.14 1.30
N ASN A 128 13.37 -24.39 1.41
CA ASN A 128 14.05 -25.52 0.76
C ASN A 128 13.67 -25.56 -0.73
N GLY A 129 14.61 -25.24 -1.60
CA GLY A 129 14.45 -25.34 -3.05
C GLY A 129 14.59 -26.77 -3.57
N ARG A 130 14.26 -26.96 -4.86
CA ARG A 130 14.42 -28.26 -5.54
C ARG A 130 15.87 -28.74 -5.45
N GLY A 131 16.09 -29.93 -4.89
CA GLY A 131 17.41 -30.52 -4.66
C GLY A 131 18.04 -30.24 -3.29
N GLY A 132 17.26 -29.81 -2.29
CA GLY A 132 17.74 -29.64 -0.91
C GLY A 132 18.59 -28.37 -0.67
N LYS A 133 18.66 -27.47 -1.66
CA LYS A 133 19.39 -26.20 -1.55
C LYS A 133 18.51 -25.16 -0.86
N ARG A 134 19.08 -24.48 0.14
CA ARG A 134 18.45 -23.32 0.81
C ARG A 134 18.43 -22.14 -0.17
N VAL A 135 17.24 -21.61 -0.46
CA VAL A 135 17.07 -20.44 -1.31
C VAL A 135 16.41 -19.31 -0.51
N PRO A 136 16.85 -18.06 -0.68
CA PRO A 136 16.19 -16.92 -0.07
C PRO A 136 14.81 -16.75 -0.72
N ALA A 137 13.78 -16.55 0.10
CA ALA A 137 12.41 -16.34 -0.34
C ALA A 137 11.74 -15.20 0.42
N ILE A 138 10.88 -14.50 -0.31
CA ILE A 138 9.95 -13.52 0.25
C ILE A 138 8.62 -14.23 0.33
N ASN A 139 8.14 -14.46 1.55
CA ASN A 139 6.84 -15.08 1.77
C ASN A 139 5.81 -13.96 1.99
N ILE A 140 4.73 -13.98 1.20
CA ILE A 140 3.65 -13.00 1.25
C ILE A 140 2.38 -13.77 1.60
N GLY A 141 1.91 -13.63 2.84
CA GLY A 141 0.70 -14.30 3.31
C GLY A 141 -0.54 -13.40 3.27
N ASN A 142 -0.37 -12.08 3.31
CA ASN A 142 -1.44 -11.10 3.26
C ASN A 142 -0.94 -9.71 2.78
N THR A 143 -1.86 -8.79 2.52
CA THR A 143 -1.56 -7.42 2.05
C THR A 143 -0.75 -6.60 3.07
N GLY A 144 -0.92 -6.84 4.37
CA GLY A 144 -0.10 -6.22 5.41
C GLY A 144 1.38 -6.59 5.31
N ASP A 145 1.69 -7.81 4.89
CA ASP A 145 3.08 -8.25 4.67
C ASP A 145 3.74 -7.44 3.53
N LEU A 146 3.00 -7.11 2.48
CA LEU A 146 3.49 -6.26 1.38
C LEU A 146 3.74 -4.84 1.84
N LEU A 147 2.85 -4.28 2.67
CA LEU A 147 3.01 -2.94 3.23
C LEU A 147 4.24 -2.87 4.14
N ALA A 148 4.44 -3.87 4.99
CA ALA A 148 5.62 -3.95 5.86
C ALA A 148 6.94 -4.10 5.08
N LEU A 149 6.92 -4.67 3.86
CA LEU A 149 8.09 -4.72 2.98
C LEU A 149 8.41 -3.36 2.35
N LEU A 150 7.41 -2.52 2.12
CA LEU A 150 7.56 -1.23 1.45
C LEU A 150 7.79 -0.07 2.43
N ASP A 151 7.25 -0.16 3.65
CA ASP A 151 7.37 0.87 4.71
C ASP A 151 8.82 1.16 5.12
N GLY A 152 9.74 0.21 4.91
CA GLY A 152 11.18 0.36 5.17
C GLY A 152 12.06 0.52 3.92
N ALA A 153 11.49 0.51 2.71
CA ALA A 153 12.26 0.38 1.48
C ALA A 153 12.41 1.72 0.74
N ALA A 154 13.65 2.19 0.62
CA ALA A 154 13.96 3.43 -0.10
C ALA A 154 13.94 3.21 -1.62
N ALA A 155 13.33 4.16 -2.35
CA ALA A 155 13.37 4.17 -3.81
C ALA A 155 14.79 4.48 -4.32
N GLY A 156 15.22 3.74 -5.34
CA GLY A 156 16.50 3.94 -6.01
C GLY A 156 16.52 5.19 -6.92
N PRO A 157 17.68 5.53 -7.51
CA PRO A 157 17.82 6.68 -8.40
C PRO A 157 16.91 6.64 -9.64
N ASP A 158 16.44 5.46 -10.04
CA ASP A 158 15.48 5.24 -11.11
C ASP A 158 14.02 5.16 -10.62
N GLY A 159 13.77 5.54 -9.36
CA GLY A 159 12.45 5.53 -8.72
C GLY A 159 11.94 4.14 -8.35
N LYS A 160 12.74 3.08 -8.52
CA LYS A 160 12.31 1.71 -8.24
C LYS A 160 12.73 1.27 -6.84
N ILE A 161 11.84 0.53 -6.17
CA ILE A 161 12.13 -0.12 -4.90
C ILE A 161 12.66 -1.53 -5.18
N THR A 162 13.91 -1.81 -4.82
CA THR A 162 14.52 -3.13 -4.99
C THR A 162 14.52 -3.89 -3.67
N LEU A 163 13.70 -4.92 -3.57
CA LEU A 163 13.61 -5.79 -2.39
C LEU A 163 14.49 -7.02 -2.60
N SER A 164 15.54 -7.15 -1.79
CA SER A 164 16.41 -8.33 -1.82
C SER A 164 16.03 -9.27 -0.69
N ALA A 165 15.65 -10.50 -1.03
CA ALA A 165 15.49 -11.57 -0.06
C ALA A 165 16.85 -11.83 0.60
N SER A 166 16.99 -11.51 1.89
CA SER A 166 18.29 -11.61 2.55
C SER A 166 18.65 -13.08 2.77
N THR A 167 19.74 -13.55 2.16
CA THR A 167 20.45 -14.77 2.61
C THR A 167 21.31 -14.40 3.82
N GLY A 168 20.68 -13.84 4.85
CA GLY A 168 21.32 -13.43 6.07
C GLY A 168 20.64 -14.13 7.21
N ALA A 169 21.27 -15.16 7.76
CA ALA A 169 20.86 -15.77 9.02
C ALA A 169 20.46 -14.65 9.98
N SER A 170 19.24 -14.72 10.52
CA SER A 170 18.83 -13.94 11.69
C SER A 170 19.99 -14.00 12.68
N ARG A 171 20.78 -12.93 12.73
CA ARG A 171 21.81 -12.77 13.74
C ARG A 171 21.03 -12.32 14.95
N ASN A 172 20.51 -13.31 15.68
CA ASN A 172 20.05 -13.14 17.03
C ASN A 172 21.11 -12.29 17.77
N SER A 173 20.73 -11.08 18.13
CA SER A 173 21.59 -10.11 18.80
C SER A 173 21.86 -10.45 20.28
N ASN A 174 21.52 -11.66 20.74
CA ASN A 174 21.99 -12.19 22.03
C ASN A 174 23.51 -12.47 22.08
N GLY A 175 24.28 -12.04 21.08
CA GLY A 175 25.72 -12.24 20.99
C GLY A 175 26.51 -10.99 20.59
N ILE A 176 26.20 -9.81 21.11
CA ILE A 176 27.15 -8.68 21.07
C ILE A 176 28.31 -9.02 22.02
N ARG A 177 29.30 -9.76 21.52
CA ARG A 177 30.67 -9.65 22.03
C ARG A 177 31.37 -8.60 21.19
N SER A 178 31.40 -7.37 21.70
CA SER A 178 32.20 -6.29 21.12
C SER A 178 33.65 -6.74 20.94
N PRO A 179 34.24 -6.68 19.73
CA PRO A 179 35.67 -6.82 19.56
C PRO A 179 36.28 -5.45 19.88
N GLY A 180 36.44 -5.17 21.17
CA GLY A 180 36.92 -3.87 21.63
C GLY A 180 37.48 -3.96 23.04
N ARG A 181 38.80 -4.10 23.11
CA ARG A 181 39.66 -3.86 24.28
C ARG A 181 39.73 -4.97 25.33
N MET A 182 40.54 -5.98 25.04
CA MET A 182 41.34 -6.64 26.09
C MET A 182 42.82 -6.31 25.84
N SER A 183 43.36 -5.37 26.61
CA SER A 183 44.77 -5.42 26.98
C SER A 183 44.84 -6.21 28.28
N PRO A 184 45.41 -7.43 28.30
CA PRO A 184 45.94 -7.98 29.52
C PRO A 184 47.46 -8.01 29.40
N THR A 185 48.10 -7.08 30.10
CA THR A 185 49.40 -7.33 30.72
C THR A 185 49.34 -8.72 31.36
N ARG A 186 50.21 -9.64 30.91
CA ARG A 186 50.32 -10.96 31.53
C ARG A 186 50.94 -10.79 32.91
N VAL A 187 50.11 -10.82 33.96
CA VAL A 187 50.58 -11.20 35.29
C VAL A 187 50.12 -12.64 35.49
N SER A 188 51.08 -13.56 35.43
CA SER A 188 50.89 -14.98 35.76
C SER A 188 50.40 -15.09 37.20
N LEU A 189 49.25 -15.75 37.40
CA LEU A 189 48.94 -16.38 38.69
C LEU A 189 48.61 -17.85 38.43
N GLU A 190 49.64 -18.64 38.64
CA GLU A 190 49.65 -20.09 38.75
C GLU A 190 48.63 -20.54 39.81
N ASN A 191 47.66 -21.38 39.45
CA ASN A 191 47.04 -22.25 40.43
C ASN A 191 46.42 -23.49 39.76
N ARG A 192 47.20 -24.56 39.64
CA ARG A 192 46.67 -25.91 39.42
C ARG A 192 46.78 -26.68 40.71
N THR A 193 45.70 -26.69 41.47
CA THR A 193 45.46 -27.67 42.52
C THR A 193 45.11 -29.01 41.85
N THR A 194 45.86 -30.07 42.11
CA THR A 194 45.29 -31.38 42.51
C THR A 194 46.36 -32.24 43.21
N ASN A 195 46.05 -32.54 44.47
CA ASN A 195 46.35 -33.71 45.29
C ASN A 195 47.63 -34.55 45.07
N SER A 196 48.47 -34.51 46.11
CA SER A 196 48.81 -35.65 46.99
C SER A 196 48.87 -37.04 46.35
N LEU A 197 50.08 -37.61 46.30
CA LEU A 197 50.42 -38.90 46.95
C LEU A 197 51.94 -39.14 46.90
N GLY A 198 52.53 -39.37 48.08
CA GLY A 198 53.57 -40.36 48.36
C GLY A 198 54.82 -40.41 47.49
N GLY A 199 55.95 -39.94 48.03
CA GLY A 199 57.24 -39.94 47.35
C GLY A 199 58.00 -41.28 47.28
N ARG A 200 59.17 -41.22 46.64
CA ARG A 200 60.44 -41.88 47.04
C ARG A 200 61.58 -41.41 46.14
N ARG A 201 62.77 -41.34 46.74
CA ARG A 201 64.03 -40.70 46.31
C ARG A 201 64.65 -41.41 45.08
N PRO A 202 65.44 -40.72 44.25
CA PRO A 202 66.27 -41.35 43.23
C PRO A 202 67.62 -41.79 43.83
N LEU A 203 68.20 -42.90 43.37
CA LEU A 203 69.64 -43.19 43.28
C LEU A 203 69.84 -44.54 42.53
N PRO A 204 71.02 -44.78 41.91
CA PRO A 204 71.22 -45.65 40.74
C PRO A 204 71.16 -47.15 41.00
#